data_AF-A0A653UG87-F1
#
_entry.id   AF-A0A653UG87-F1
#
_cell.length_a   1.000
_cell.length_b   1.000
_cell.length_c   1.000
_cell.angle_alpha   90.00
_cell.angle_beta   90.00
_cell.angle_gamma   90.00
#
_symmetry.space_group_name_H-M   'P 1'
#
loop_
_entity.id
_entity.type
_entity.pdbx_description
1 polymer ?
#
loop_
_entity_poly.entity_id
_entity_poly.type
_entity_poly.pdbx_seq_one_letter_code
_entity_poly.pdbx_strand_id
1 'polypeptide(L)'
;MNRNAKIATWSAVALIVAGLVVGAGYTVVTVTSAIPPTPTPELSMPARSAAPAPKPTAVLPKTEQERVGGAENCHPLAQIQISGEVDGNGNLIEHAELRTEPIDFGPREGANGIVSVNGQGKIVSYTTVAGDNLDGIETRLCTDMDTVARYNGVGYAPGEHTWKIGETFVIRPDPNVPWIDPVKQWHAEHPNG
;
A
#
# COMPACT_ATOMS: atom_id res chain seq x y z
N MET A 1 30.72 -33.61 28.78
CA MET A 1 30.69 -32.19 29.22
C MET A 1 29.44 -31.55 28.63
N ASN A 2 28.43 -31.34 29.46
CA ASN A 2 27.16 -30.74 29.08
C ASN A 2 27.26 -29.21 29.13
N ARG A 3 26.77 -28.51 28.11
CA ARG A 3 26.32 -27.12 28.24
C ARG A 3 24.95 -26.97 27.57
N ASN A 4 23.98 -26.71 28.44
CA ASN A 4 22.57 -26.47 28.16
C ASN A 4 22.38 -25.15 27.41
N ALA A 5 21.53 -25.14 26.37
CA ALA A 5 20.96 -23.92 25.80
C ALA A 5 19.43 -24.00 25.90
N LYS A 6 18.84 -22.93 26.44
CA LYS A 6 17.44 -22.81 26.84
C LYS A 6 16.54 -22.61 25.62
N ILE A 7 15.50 -23.43 25.50
CA ILE A 7 14.42 -23.29 24.51
C ILE A 7 13.46 -22.21 25.01
N ALA A 8 13.30 -21.12 24.27
CA ALA A 8 12.33 -20.07 24.55
C ALA A 8 10.99 -20.42 23.89
N THR A 9 10.03 -20.82 24.72
CA THR A 9 8.64 -21.09 24.35
C THR A 9 7.89 -19.75 24.23
N TRP A 10 7.34 -19.44 23.06
CA TRP A 10 6.40 -18.32 22.90
C TRP A 10 4.98 -18.86 22.75
N SER A 11 4.14 -18.52 23.72
CA SER A 11 2.75 -18.96 23.83
C SER A 11 1.84 -18.21 22.85
N ALA A 12 0.91 -18.96 22.28
CA ALA A 12 -0.20 -18.49 21.46
C ALA A 12 -1.17 -17.60 22.27
N VAL A 13 -1.71 -16.55 21.64
CA VAL A 13 -2.88 -15.81 22.15
C VAL A 13 -4.10 -16.23 21.35
N ALA A 14 -5.08 -16.76 22.07
CA ALA A 14 -6.33 -17.29 21.56
C ALA A 14 -7.34 -16.17 21.19
N LEU A 15 -8.05 -16.40 20.09
CA LEU A 15 -9.28 -15.70 19.69
C LEU A 15 -10.40 -16.00 20.68
N ILE A 16 -11.09 -14.98 21.18
CA ILE A 16 -12.42 -15.12 21.77
C ILE A 16 -13.44 -14.61 20.73
N VAL A 17 -14.11 -15.56 20.09
CA VAL A 17 -15.36 -15.37 19.36
C VAL A 17 -16.49 -15.78 20.31
N ALA A 18 -17.41 -14.86 20.60
CA ALA A 18 -18.72 -15.19 21.15
C ALA A 18 -19.73 -14.19 20.57
N GLY A 19 -20.57 -14.69 19.66
CA GLY A 19 -21.68 -13.93 19.10
C GLY A 19 -22.94 -13.99 19.97
N LEU A 20 -23.95 -13.22 19.58
CA LEU A 20 -25.34 -13.60 19.80
C LEU A 20 -26.23 -13.03 18.68
N VAL A 21 -26.90 -13.93 17.97
CA VAL A 21 -27.97 -13.66 17.00
C VAL A 21 -29.30 -13.81 17.72
N VAL A 22 -30.17 -12.80 17.65
CA VAL A 22 -31.63 -12.98 17.77
C VAL A 22 -32.29 -12.00 16.80
N GLY A 23 -32.98 -12.54 15.80
CA GLY A 23 -33.87 -11.78 14.94
C GLY A 23 -35.28 -11.69 15.54
N ALA A 24 -36.04 -10.68 15.12
CA ALA A 24 -37.50 -10.74 14.97
C ALA A 24 -37.98 -9.45 14.28
N GLY A 25 -39.03 -9.59 13.47
CA GLY A 25 -39.47 -8.61 12.47
C GLY A 25 -39.87 -7.24 13.00
N TYR A 26 -39.65 -6.24 12.16
CA TYR A 26 -40.30 -4.94 12.29
C TYR A 26 -41.71 -5.04 11.70
N THR A 27 -42.73 -5.06 12.56
CA THR A 27 -44.09 -4.66 12.17
C THR A 27 -44.20 -3.14 12.25
N VAL A 28 -44.69 -2.54 11.18
CA VAL A 28 -45.03 -1.11 11.10
C VAL A 28 -46.18 -0.84 12.07
N VAL A 29 -45.96 0.06 13.03
CA VAL A 29 -47.04 0.69 13.81
C VAL A 29 -46.85 2.20 13.69
N THR A 30 -47.65 2.81 12.84
CA THR A 30 -47.92 4.24 12.83
C THR A 30 -48.79 4.59 14.04
N VAL A 31 -48.29 5.41 14.96
CA VAL A 31 -49.13 6.17 15.90
C VAL A 31 -48.69 7.62 15.85
N THR A 32 -49.52 8.45 15.23
CA THR A 32 -49.46 9.89 15.35
C THR A 32 -50.10 10.25 16.68
N SER A 33 -49.34 10.83 17.61
CA SER A 33 -49.92 11.57 18.72
C SER A 33 -48.94 12.66 19.18
N ALA A 34 -49.36 13.90 18.98
CA ALA A 34 -48.70 15.12 19.43
C ALA A 34 -48.90 15.34 20.93
N ILE A 35 -47.90 15.91 21.62
CA ILE A 35 -47.95 16.76 22.83
C ILE A 35 -46.51 17.29 23.11
N PRO A 36 -46.34 18.53 23.63
CA PRO A 36 -45.16 19.41 23.44
C PRO A 36 -43.96 19.12 24.38
N PRO A 37 -42.76 19.71 24.11
CA PRO A 37 -41.54 19.34 24.82
C PRO A 37 -41.52 19.85 26.27
N THR A 38 -41.22 18.94 27.20
CA THR A 38 -40.73 19.27 28.55
C THR A 38 -39.20 19.28 28.52
N PRO A 39 -38.51 20.35 28.96
CA PRO A 39 -37.06 20.37 28.99
C PRO A 39 -36.55 19.45 30.09
N THR A 40 -35.93 18.33 29.71
CA THR A 40 -35.17 17.47 30.62
C THR A 40 -33.69 17.86 30.51
N PRO A 41 -32.96 18.03 31.63
CA PRO A 41 -31.58 18.50 31.63
C PRO A 41 -30.66 17.51 30.89
N GLU A 42 -29.90 18.06 29.95
CA GLU A 42 -28.88 17.38 29.16
C GLU A 42 -27.72 16.95 30.07
N LEU A 43 -27.66 15.66 30.41
CA LEU A 43 -26.50 15.05 31.03
C LEU A 43 -25.42 14.87 29.96
N SER A 44 -24.49 15.83 29.93
CA SER A 44 -23.30 15.83 29.09
C SER A 44 -22.53 14.51 29.20
N MET A 45 -22.48 13.75 28.12
CA MET A 45 -21.42 12.76 27.91
C MET A 45 -20.20 13.46 27.30
N PRO A 46 -18.96 13.13 27.74
CA PRO A 46 -17.77 13.71 27.15
C PRO A 46 -17.62 13.25 25.70
N ALA A 47 -17.52 14.22 24.80
CA ALA A 47 -17.19 14.01 23.40
C ALA A 47 -15.86 13.22 23.31
N ARG A 48 -15.93 12.02 22.71
CA ARG A 48 -14.74 11.29 22.29
C ARG A 48 -14.04 12.15 21.24
N SER A 49 -12.91 12.74 21.63
CA SER A 49 -12.05 13.52 20.75
C SER A 49 -11.75 12.71 19.49
N ALA A 50 -12.37 13.09 18.37
CA ALA A 50 -12.04 12.55 17.07
C ALA A 50 -10.57 12.89 16.80
N ALA A 51 -9.78 11.88 16.43
CA ALA A 51 -8.45 12.10 15.88
C ALA A 51 -8.57 13.02 14.66
N PRO A 52 -7.72 14.04 14.50
CA PRO A 52 -7.80 14.93 13.35
C PRO A 52 -7.55 14.13 12.07
N ALA A 53 -8.50 14.22 11.13
CA ALA A 53 -8.33 13.70 9.78
C ALA A 53 -7.05 14.31 9.17
N PRO A 54 -6.23 13.52 8.44
CA PRO A 54 -5.08 14.05 7.73
C PRO A 54 -5.57 15.13 6.77
N LYS A 55 -5.00 16.33 6.92
CA LYS A 55 -5.33 17.51 6.12
C LYS A 55 -4.98 17.20 4.66
N PRO A 56 -5.88 17.44 3.68
CA PRO A 56 -5.54 17.30 2.27
C PRO A 56 -4.35 18.20 1.95
N THR A 57 -3.25 17.61 1.49
CA THR A 57 -2.11 18.36 0.96
C THR A 57 -2.63 19.22 -0.19
N ALA A 58 -2.44 20.53 -0.10
CA ALA A 58 -2.88 21.47 -1.12
C ALA A 58 -2.24 21.09 -2.46
N VAL A 59 -3.07 20.93 -3.50
CA VAL A 59 -2.61 20.72 -4.87
C VAL A 59 -2.00 22.05 -5.35
N LEU A 60 -0.71 22.02 -5.70
CA LEU A 60 -0.03 23.19 -6.26
C LEU A 60 -0.68 23.61 -7.58
N PRO A 61 -0.76 24.91 -7.90
CA PRO A 61 -1.25 25.38 -9.18
C PRO A 61 -0.36 24.84 -10.32
N LYS A 62 -0.99 24.52 -11.46
CA LYS A 62 -0.38 23.89 -12.65
C LYS A 62 0.93 24.54 -13.11
N THR A 63 1.02 25.87 -12.98
CA THR A 63 2.21 26.67 -13.33
C THR A 63 3.42 26.45 -12.41
N GLU A 64 3.22 26.00 -11.17
CA GLU A 64 4.31 25.65 -10.25
C GLU A 64 4.75 24.19 -10.44
N GLN A 65 3.81 23.27 -10.71
CA GLN A 65 4.09 21.87 -11.04
C GLN A 65 4.98 21.71 -12.29
N GLU A 66 4.85 22.63 -13.24
CA GLU A 66 5.71 22.69 -14.44
C GLU A 66 7.11 23.25 -14.13
N ARG A 67 7.23 24.06 -13.08
CA ARG A 67 8.49 24.70 -12.64
C ARG A 67 9.35 23.80 -11.75
N VAL A 68 8.73 22.82 -11.08
CA VAL A 68 9.37 21.87 -10.17
C VAL A 68 10.13 20.75 -10.91
N GLY A 69 9.89 20.59 -12.21
CA GLY A 69 10.62 19.65 -13.08
C GLY A 69 9.65 18.78 -13.90
N GLY A 70 9.85 18.76 -15.22
CA GLY A 70 9.22 17.78 -16.12
C GLY A 70 10.01 16.47 -16.21
N ALA A 71 9.43 15.46 -16.87
CA ALA A 71 10.03 14.15 -17.11
C ALA A 71 11.43 14.25 -17.75
N GLU A 72 11.70 15.32 -18.52
CA GLU A 72 13.00 15.59 -19.13
C GLU A 72 14.15 15.76 -18.13
N ASN A 73 13.85 15.96 -16.84
CA ASN A 73 14.85 16.05 -15.78
C ASN A 73 15.08 14.71 -15.07
N CYS A 74 14.33 13.66 -15.43
CA CYS A 74 14.44 12.34 -14.83
C CYS A 74 15.48 11.48 -15.57
N HIS A 75 16.75 11.86 -15.50
CA HIS A 75 17.82 11.06 -16.11
C HIS A 75 19.03 10.87 -15.18
N PRO A 76 19.36 9.62 -14.80
CA PRO A 76 18.63 8.37 -15.10
C PRO A 76 17.35 8.20 -14.27
N LEU A 77 16.39 7.43 -14.77
CA LEU A 77 15.23 6.99 -13.98
C LEU A 77 15.70 6.06 -12.85
N ALA A 78 14.99 6.12 -11.72
CA ALA A 78 15.07 5.13 -10.67
C ALA A 78 14.52 3.79 -11.18
N GLN A 79 15.28 2.72 -10.99
CA GLN A 79 14.95 1.39 -11.49
C GLN A 79 15.06 0.38 -10.37
N ILE A 80 14.12 -0.56 -10.32
CA ILE A 80 14.26 -1.77 -9.52
C ILE A 80 15.03 -2.78 -10.36
N GLN A 81 16.21 -3.17 -9.89
CA GLN A 81 16.94 -4.28 -10.49
C GLN A 81 16.74 -5.55 -9.66
N ILE A 82 16.37 -6.62 -10.35
CA ILE A 82 16.32 -7.97 -9.80
C ILE A 82 17.62 -8.68 -10.18
N SER A 83 18.26 -9.30 -9.19
CA SER A 83 19.46 -10.12 -9.35
C SER A 83 19.23 -11.48 -8.68
N GLY A 84 19.93 -12.51 -9.17
CA GLY A 84 19.79 -13.87 -8.65
C GLY A 84 21.14 -14.44 -8.22
N GLU A 85 21.14 -15.17 -7.11
CA GLU A 85 22.25 -15.97 -6.63
C GLU A 85 21.80 -17.42 -6.40
N VAL A 86 22.71 -18.37 -6.56
CA VAL A 86 22.41 -19.78 -6.27
C VAL A 86 22.91 -20.09 -4.87
N ASP A 87 22.02 -20.58 -4.01
CA ASP A 87 22.36 -20.98 -2.64
C ASP A 87 23.21 -22.26 -2.61
N GLY A 88 23.70 -22.64 -1.42
CA GLY A 88 24.49 -23.86 -1.23
C GLY A 88 23.76 -25.18 -1.53
N ASN A 89 22.44 -25.13 -1.75
CA ASN A 89 21.60 -26.28 -2.10
C ASN A 89 21.23 -26.29 -3.59
N GLY A 90 21.68 -25.30 -4.38
CA GLY A 90 21.37 -25.19 -5.81
C GLY A 90 20.07 -24.43 -6.11
N ASN A 91 19.42 -23.80 -5.13
CA ASN A 91 18.22 -23.00 -5.35
C ASN A 91 18.60 -21.59 -5.80
N LEU A 92 17.91 -21.08 -6.82
CA LEU A 92 17.99 -19.67 -7.20
C LEU A 92 17.23 -18.81 -6.17
N ILE A 93 17.94 -17.89 -5.53
CA ILE A 93 17.38 -16.85 -4.67
C ILE A 93 17.51 -15.54 -5.43
N GLU A 94 16.38 -14.88 -5.69
CA GLU A 94 16.37 -13.56 -6.32
C GLU A 94 16.20 -12.49 -5.25
N HIS A 95 16.90 -11.37 -5.42
CA HIS A 95 16.78 -10.18 -4.59
C HIS A 95 16.50 -8.98 -5.49
N ALA A 96 15.85 -7.97 -4.95
CA ALA A 96 15.57 -6.75 -5.67
C ALA A 96 16.17 -5.55 -4.95
N GLU A 97 16.71 -4.61 -5.71
CA GLU A 97 17.30 -3.39 -5.16
C GLU A 97 17.03 -2.18 -6.05
N LEU A 98 16.94 -1.02 -5.41
CA LEU A 98 16.77 0.25 -6.10
C LEU A 98 18.13 0.78 -6.57
N ARG A 99 18.27 1.09 -7.85
CA ARG A 99 19.56 1.52 -8.45
C ARG A 99 19.84 3.01 -8.36
N THR A 100 18.82 3.82 -8.54
CA THR A 100 18.91 5.29 -8.45
C THR A 100 17.80 5.79 -7.54
N GLU A 101 18.06 6.90 -6.85
CA GLU A 101 17.08 7.51 -5.95
C GLU A 101 15.91 8.13 -6.73
N PRO A 102 14.65 7.73 -6.46
CA PRO A 102 13.48 8.40 -6.98
C PRO A 102 13.39 9.85 -6.51
N ILE A 103 12.78 10.70 -7.33
CA ILE A 103 12.54 12.11 -7.01
C ILE A 103 11.03 12.35 -7.15
N ASP A 104 10.37 12.81 -6.09
CA ASP A 104 8.94 13.19 -6.18
C ASP A 104 8.82 14.68 -6.56
N PHE A 105 8.41 14.94 -7.80
CA PHE A 105 8.06 16.29 -8.27
C PHE A 105 6.70 16.79 -7.75
N GLY A 106 6.02 15.98 -6.93
CA GLY A 106 4.73 16.27 -6.34
C GLY A 106 3.57 15.81 -7.23
N PRO A 107 2.33 15.87 -6.70
CA PRO A 107 1.14 15.47 -7.43
C PRO A 107 1.07 16.12 -8.82
N ARG A 108 0.58 15.40 -9.82
CA ARG A 108 0.37 15.92 -11.19
C ARG A 108 -0.71 15.11 -11.93
N GLU A 109 -1.05 15.54 -13.15
CA GLU A 109 -1.99 14.80 -14.00
C GLU A 109 -1.52 13.35 -14.17
N GLY A 110 -2.42 12.40 -13.91
CA GLY A 110 -2.08 10.97 -13.92
C GLY A 110 -1.30 10.46 -12.71
N ALA A 111 -1.00 11.28 -11.69
CA ALA A 111 -0.30 10.81 -10.49
C ALA A 111 -0.58 11.66 -9.24
N ASN A 112 -1.78 11.52 -8.69
CA ASN A 112 -2.27 12.17 -7.47
C ASN A 112 -2.23 11.26 -6.23
N GLY A 113 -1.76 10.02 -6.38
CA GLY A 113 -1.59 9.07 -5.29
C GLY A 113 -0.63 9.51 -4.19
N ILE A 114 -0.58 8.69 -3.15
CA ILE A 114 0.11 8.99 -1.89
C ILE A 114 1.52 8.39 -1.93
N VAL A 115 2.53 9.24 -1.85
CA VAL A 115 3.93 8.82 -1.67
C VAL A 115 4.19 8.60 -0.19
N SER A 116 4.71 7.43 0.15
CA SER A 116 5.20 7.14 1.50
C SER A 116 6.71 7.22 1.54
N VAL A 117 7.23 7.76 2.64
CA VAL A 117 8.66 7.86 2.92
C VAL A 117 9.00 7.11 4.21
N ASN A 118 10.22 6.58 4.30
CA ASN A 118 10.73 5.99 5.54
C ASN A 118 11.23 7.08 6.51
N GLY A 119 11.74 6.66 7.69
CA GLY A 119 12.28 7.58 8.70
C GLY A 119 13.50 8.40 8.27
N GLN A 120 14.10 8.10 7.11
CA GLN A 120 15.21 8.85 6.51
C GLN A 120 14.72 9.80 5.41
N GLY A 121 13.40 9.92 5.21
CA GLY A 121 12.81 10.73 4.14
C GLY A 121 12.97 10.13 2.74
N LYS A 122 13.31 8.83 2.64
CA LYS A 122 13.44 8.15 1.35
C LYS A 122 12.09 7.60 0.88
N ILE A 123 11.76 7.82 -0.39
CA ILE A 123 10.56 7.24 -1.03
C ILE A 123 10.66 5.72 -0.96
N VAL A 124 9.59 5.09 -0.45
CA VAL A 124 9.50 3.63 -0.31
C VAL A 124 8.32 3.02 -1.06
N SER A 125 7.20 3.75 -1.16
CA SER A 125 6.02 3.24 -1.84
C SER A 125 5.13 4.36 -2.37
N TYR A 126 4.25 3.99 -3.30
CA TYR A 126 3.23 4.84 -3.87
C TYR A 126 1.88 4.13 -3.79
N THR A 127 0.87 4.77 -3.20
CA THR A 127 -0.50 4.25 -3.16
C THR A 127 -1.37 4.96 -4.18
N THR A 128 -1.89 4.22 -5.14
CA THR A 128 -2.67 4.74 -6.27
C THR A 128 -4.03 5.29 -5.81
N VAL A 129 -4.50 6.31 -6.52
CA VAL A 129 -5.87 6.84 -6.40
C VAL A 129 -6.56 6.84 -7.77
N ALA A 130 -7.85 7.18 -7.77
CA ALA A 130 -8.61 7.27 -9.02
C ALA A 130 -8.01 8.36 -9.94
N GLY A 131 -7.82 7.99 -11.22
CA GLY A 131 -7.25 8.88 -12.23
C GLY A 131 -5.72 8.80 -12.35
N ASP A 132 -5.04 8.03 -11.50
CA ASP A 132 -3.62 7.74 -11.71
C ASP A 132 -3.42 6.84 -12.94
N ASN A 133 -2.24 6.90 -13.55
CA ASN A 133 -1.74 5.98 -14.58
C ASN A 133 -0.23 5.82 -14.45
N LEU A 134 0.34 4.76 -15.06
CA LEU A 134 1.77 4.44 -14.93
C LEU A 134 2.67 5.58 -15.44
N ASP A 135 2.37 6.14 -16.62
CA ASP A 135 3.16 7.23 -17.24
C ASP A 135 3.23 8.48 -16.35
N GLY A 136 2.09 8.85 -15.73
CA GLY A 136 2.00 9.96 -14.81
C GLY A 136 2.83 9.71 -13.55
N ILE A 137 2.79 8.48 -13.02
CA ILE A 137 3.55 8.10 -11.81
C ILE A 137 5.06 8.08 -12.12
N GLU A 138 5.45 7.53 -13.26
CA GLU A 138 6.83 7.54 -13.77
C GLU A 138 7.36 8.98 -13.83
N THR A 139 6.60 9.86 -14.48
CA THR A 139 6.94 11.27 -14.66
C THR A 139 6.95 12.04 -13.32
N ARG A 140 6.16 11.61 -12.33
CA ARG A 140 6.13 12.23 -11.01
C ARG A 140 7.32 11.79 -10.15
N LEU A 141 7.63 10.49 -10.14
CA LEU A 141 8.59 9.89 -9.23
C LEU A 141 9.98 9.70 -9.84
N CYS A 142 10.17 10.09 -11.10
CA CYS A 142 11.36 9.79 -11.90
C CYS A 142 11.75 8.31 -11.77
N THR A 143 10.79 7.41 -11.89
CA THR A 143 10.97 5.97 -11.69
C THR A 143 10.47 5.23 -12.92
N ASP A 144 11.27 4.31 -13.43
CA ASP A 144 10.93 3.41 -14.53
C ASP A 144 9.80 2.47 -14.07
N MET A 145 8.59 2.76 -14.53
CA MET A 145 7.41 2.05 -14.06
C MET A 145 7.30 0.65 -14.64
N ASP A 146 8.04 0.29 -15.69
CA ASP A 146 8.12 -1.09 -16.16
C ASP A 146 8.82 -1.97 -15.11
N THR A 147 9.95 -1.50 -14.55
CA THR A 147 10.66 -2.24 -13.51
C THR A 147 9.86 -2.31 -12.19
N VAL A 148 9.14 -1.23 -11.85
CA VAL A 148 8.26 -1.20 -10.68
C VAL A 148 7.07 -2.13 -10.85
N ALA A 149 6.37 -2.06 -11.98
CA ALA A 149 5.21 -2.91 -12.25
C ALA A 149 5.59 -4.38 -12.17
N ARG A 150 6.70 -4.77 -12.81
CA ARG A 150 7.23 -6.14 -12.73
C ARG A 150 7.52 -6.59 -11.30
N TYR A 151 8.22 -5.76 -10.50
CA TYR A 151 8.51 -6.11 -9.11
C TYR A 151 7.23 -6.37 -8.30
N ASN A 152 6.20 -5.55 -8.54
CA ASN A 152 4.92 -5.62 -7.83
C ASN A 152 3.94 -6.65 -8.44
N GLY A 153 4.33 -7.39 -9.49
CA GLY A 153 3.45 -8.34 -10.17
C GLY A 153 2.29 -7.69 -10.90
N VAL A 154 2.47 -6.46 -11.39
CA VAL A 154 1.46 -5.71 -12.11
C VAL A 154 1.73 -5.79 -13.60
N GLY A 155 0.73 -6.21 -14.37
CA GLY A 155 0.87 -6.34 -15.82
C GLY A 155 -0.19 -7.25 -16.42
N TYR A 156 0.22 -8.01 -17.43
CA TYR A 156 -0.65 -8.89 -18.22
C TYR A 156 -0.09 -10.31 -18.37
N ALA A 157 1.08 -10.61 -17.80
CA ALA A 157 1.61 -11.97 -17.82
C ALA A 157 0.85 -12.88 -16.85
N PRO A 158 0.89 -14.21 -17.05
CA PRO A 158 0.35 -15.16 -16.08
C PRO A 158 0.97 -14.95 -14.69
N GLY A 159 0.14 -14.89 -13.65
CA GLY A 159 0.59 -14.59 -12.29
C GLY A 159 0.66 -13.10 -11.94
N GLU A 160 0.63 -12.21 -12.93
CA GLU A 160 0.48 -10.77 -12.71
C GLU A 160 -1.00 -10.38 -12.62
N HIS A 161 -1.29 -9.31 -11.89
CA HIS A 161 -2.63 -8.72 -11.84
C HIS A 161 -2.66 -7.38 -12.57
N THR A 162 -3.84 -7.00 -13.02
CA THR A 162 -4.09 -5.63 -13.42
C THR A 162 -4.07 -4.73 -12.19
N TRP A 163 -3.37 -3.60 -12.32
CA TRP A 163 -3.45 -2.43 -11.46
C TRP A 163 -4.82 -2.22 -10.80
N LYS A 164 -4.84 -1.77 -9.55
CA LYS A 164 -6.06 -1.37 -8.83
C LYS A 164 -5.92 -0.02 -8.16
N ILE A 165 -7.06 0.66 -7.98
CA ILE A 165 -7.14 1.87 -7.17
C ILE A 165 -6.96 1.50 -5.69
N GLY A 166 -6.17 2.30 -4.96
CA GLY A 166 -5.84 2.05 -3.55
C GLY A 166 -4.76 0.99 -3.37
N GLU A 167 -4.19 0.48 -4.46
CA GLU A 167 -3.06 -0.44 -4.43
C GLU A 167 -1.77 0.31 -4.12
N THR A 168 -0.90 -0.30 -3.33
CA THR A 168 0.40 0.25 -2.99
C THR A 168 1.50 -0.44 -3.79
N PHE A 169 2.16 0.30 -4.67
CA PHE A 169 3.39 -0.14 -5.32
C PHE A 169 4.59 0.11 -4.39
N VAL A 170 5.40 -0.92 -4.21
CA VAL A 170 6.73 -0.80 -3.64
C VAL A 170 7.63 -0.13 -4.68
N ILE A 171 8.22 0.99 -4.30
CA ILE A 171 9.19 1.75 -5.11
C ILE A 171 10.63 1.42 -4.68
N ARG A 172 10.84 1.14 -3.39
CA ARG A 172 12.14 0.74 -2.84
C ARG A 172 12.02 -0.63 -2.17
N PRO A 173 12.44 -1.71 -2.85
CA PRO A 173 12.55 -3.02 -2.24
C PRO A 173 13.53 -3.04 -1.07
N ASP A 174 13.32 -3.97 -0.14
CA ASP A 174 14.34 -4.33 0.85
C ASP A 174 15.28 -5.36 0.21
N PRO A 175 16.56 -5.04 0.01
CA PRO A 175 17.51 -5.95 -0.66
C PRO A 175 17.84 -7.19 0.18
N ASN A 176 17.41 -7.26 1.44
CA ASN A 176 17.61 -8.43 2.30
C ASN A 176 16.42 -9.38 2.29
N VAL A 177 15.33 -9.01 1.59
CA VAL A 177 14.14 -9.84 1.45
C VAL A 177 14.18 -10.47 0.06
N PRO A 178 14.22 -11.82 -0.04
CA PRO A 178 14.13 -12.49 -1.32
C PRO A 178 12.88 -12.06 -2.08
N TRP A 179 13.05 -11.70 -3.35
CA TRP A 179 11.96 -11.44 -4.26
C TRP A 179 11.40 -12.76 -4.78
N ILE A 180 10.08 -12.88 -4.80
CA ILE A 180 9.37 -14.02 -5.35
C ILE A 180 8.79 -13.57 -6.69
N ASP A 181 9.30 -14.15 -7.78
CA ASP A 181 8.79 -13.90 -9.13
C ASP A 181 7.33 -14.39 -9.23
N PRO A 182 6.36 -13.48 -9.43
CA PRO A 182 4.93 -13.84 -9.50
C PRO A 182 4.61 -14.84 -10.61
N VAL A 183 5.35 -14.78 -11.73
CA VAL A 183 5.15 -15.67 -12.88
C VAL A 183 5.67 -17.07 -12.55
N LYS A 184 6.85 -17.17 -11.93
CA LYS A 184 7.39 -18.46 -11.49
C LYS A 184 6.50 -19.08 -10.41
N GLN A 185 6.00 -18.27 -9.49
CA GLN A 185 5.05 -18.73 -8.48
C GLN A 185 3.77 -19.27 -9.13
N TRP A 186 3.21 -18.54 -10.09
CA TRP A 186 2.01 -18.99 -10.81
C TRP A 186 2.21 -20.34 -11.51
N HIS A 187 3.34 -20.54 -12.19
CA HIS A 187 3.67 -21.82 -12.82
C HIS A 187 3.85 -22.97 -11.82
N ALA A 188 4.42 -22.70 -10.65
CA ALA A 188 4.56 -23.70 -9.58
C ALA A 188 3.18 -24.14 -9.03
N GLU A 189 2.23 -23.21 -8.98
CA GLU A 189 0.85 -23.46 -8.53
C GLU A 189 -0.03 -24.10 -9.63
N HIS A 190 0.29 -23.87 -10.90
CA HIS A 190 -0.46 -24.36 -12.07
C HIS A 190 0.42 -25.19 -13.03
N PRO A 191 0.93 -26.37 -12.59
CA PRO A 191 1.94 -27.12 -13.33
C PRO A 191 1.46 -27.69 -14.67
N ASN A 192 0.15 -27.69 -14.94
CA ASN A 192 -0.44 -28.29 -16.15
C ASN A 192 -0.99 -27.28 -17.17
N GLY A 193 -0.94 -25.97 -16.89
CA GLY A 193 -1.54 -24.94 -17.73
C GLY A 193 -3.07 -24.90 -17.67
#